data_AF-A0A8T7E419-F1
#
_entry.id   AF-A0A8T7E419-F1
#
_cell.length_a   1.000
_cell.length_b   1.000
_cell.length_c   1.000
_cell.angle_alpha   90.00
_cell.angle_beta   90.00
_cell.angle_gamma   90.00
#
_symmetry.space_group_name_H-M   'P 1'
#
loop_
_entity.id
_entity.type
_entity.pdbx_description
1 polymer ?
#
loop_
_entity_poly.entity_id
_entity_poly.type
_entity_poly.pdbx_seq_one_letter_code
_entity_poly.pdbx_strand_id
1 'polypeptide(L)'
;PRHLAQDPVLYGECLGGAMYWNDFLTQVRAVGFNDPRLVESAPMTITAEEVARKIGHIGFYSATYRLFKIAELENACEDYGQAVVYRGSVPGHAERLVLDQQHVMERGKAFPVCGNTWRMLHDTRFAEHFDFIGNQDTHLGIFEGCGTALPFAADAAPEAGAGGGSCC
;
A
#
# COMPACT_ATOMS: atom_id res chain seq x y z
N PRO A 1 9.31 -21.09 -11.17
CA PRO A 1 10.29 -21.96 -11.89
C PRO A 1 9.77 -22.30 -13.30
N ARG A 2 10.63 -22.37 -14.34
CA ARG A 2 10.17 -22.59 -15.73
C ARG A 2 9.37 -23.90 -15.90
N HIS A 3 9.80 -24.98 -15.25
CA HIS A 3 9.10 -26.28 -15.34
C HIS A 3 7.69 -26.26 -14.73
N LEU A 4 7.44 -25.44 -13.69
CA LEU A 4 6.09 -25.26 -13.12
C LEU A 4 5.22 -24.38 -14.00
N ALA A 5 5.81 -23.35 -14.63
CA ALA A 5 5.08 -22.46 -15.53
C ALA A 5 4.62 -23.14 -16.83
N GLN A 6 5.32 -24.21 -17.23
CA GLN A 6 5.01 -25.01 -18.40
C GLN A 6 4.20 -26.27 -18.08
N ASP A 7 3.89 -26.52 -16.80
CA ASP A 7 3.07 -27.67 -16.41
C ASP A 7 1.59 -27.40 -16.76
N PRO A 8 0.96 -28.22 -17.62
CA PRO A 8 -0.39 -27.97 -18.11
C PRO A 8 -1.46 -28.08 -17.01
N VAL A 9 -1.22 -28.87 -15.96
CA VAL A 9 -2.13 -29.00 -14.80
C VAL A 9 -2.04 -27.71 -13.99
N LEU A 10 -0.84 -27.23 -13.68
CA LEU A 10 -0.67 -25.97 -12.95
C LEU A 10 -1.20 -24.78 -13.74
N TYR A 11 -1.01 -24.77 -15.05
CA TYR A 11 -1.53 -23.70 -15.91
C TYR A 11 -3.07 -23.70 -15.94
N GLY A 12 -3.70 -24.88 -16.02
CA GLY A 12 -5.16 -25.02 -15.95
C GLY A 12 -5.77 -24.55 -14.63
N GLU A 13 -5.03 -24.67 -13.54
CA GLU A 13 -5.42 -24.18 -12.20
C GLU A 13 -5.05 -22.71 -11.95
N CYS A 14 -4.62 -21.96 -12.98
CA CYS A 14 -4.12 -20.57 -12.87
C CYS A 14 -2.87 -20.40 -11.99
N LEU A 15 -2.18 -21.48 -11.62
CA LEU A 15 -0.98 -21.48 -10.77
C LEU A 15 0.32 -21.35 -11.57
N GLY A 16 0.39 -21.97 -12.75
CA GLY A 16 1.59 -21.98 -13.60
C GLY A 16 1.95 -20.58 -14.14
N GLY A 17 0.94 -19.76 -14.41
CA GLY A 17 1.12 -18.37 -14.86
C GLY A 17 1.22 -17.34 -13.73
N ALA A 18 1.10 -17.75 -12.46
CA ALA A 18 1.12 -16.83 -11.34
C ALA A 18 2.48 -16.14 -11.23
N MET A 19 2.47 -14.81 -11.14
CA MET A 19 3.68 -14.01 -10.99
C MET A 19 4.15 -14.00 -9.54
N TYR A 20 5.47 -13.94 -9.36
CA TYR A 20 6.03 -13.49 -8.09
C TYR A 20 5.59 -12.04 -7.83
N TRP A 21 5.13 -11.75 -6.61
CA TRP A 21 4.50 -10.47 -6.29
C TRP A 21 5.40 -9.27 -6.59
N ASN A 22 6.70 -9.38 -6.32
CA ASN A 22 7.62 -8.26 -6.56
C ASN A 22 7.92 -8.05 -8.05
N ASP A 23 7.91 -9.12 -8.85
CA ASP A 23 8.04 -9.02 -10.32
C ASP A 23 6.80 -8.34 -10.91
N PHE A 24 5.60 -8.66 -10.40
CA PHE A 24 4.38 -7.97 -10.76
C PHE A 24 4.47 -6.47 -10.42
N LEU A 25 4.81 -6.10 -9.18
CA LEU A 25 4.92 -4.69 -8.79
C LEU A 25 5.96 -3.94 -9.64
N THR A 26 7.09 -4.57 -9.94
CA THR A 26 8.13 -4.00 -10.80
C THR A 26 7.61 -3.72 -12.22
N GLN A 27 6.92 -4.69 -12.83
CA GLN A 27 6.36 -4.53 -14.18
C GLN A 27 5.27 -3.46 -14.22
N VAL A 28 4.40 -3.44 -13.22
CA VAL A 28 3.29 -2.50 -13.11
C VAL A 28 3.80 -1.06 -12.99
N ARG A 29 4.85 -0.83 -12.19
CA ARG A 29 5.53 0.47 -12.12
C ARG A 29 6.22 0.84 -13.43
N ALA A 30 6.86 -0.13 -14.10
CA ALA A 30 7.52 0.11 -15.38
C ALA A 30 6.56 0.57 -16.49
N VAL A 31 5.27 0.22 -16.41
CA VAL A 31 4.24 0.67 -17.36
C VAL A 31 3.48 1.92 -16.89
N GLY A 32 3.93 2.58 -15.82
CA GLY A 32 3.43 3.88 -15.37
C GLY A 32 2.39 3.86 -14.24
N PHE A 33 2.19 2.74 -13.55
CA PHE A 33 1.40 2.68 -12.32
C PHE A 33 2.32 2.76 -11.11
N ASN A 34 2.65 3.99 -10.69
CA ASN A 34 3.75 4.24 -9.76
C ASN A 34 3.47 3.80 -8.31
N ASP A 35 2.19 3.75 -7.90
CA ASP A 35 1.79 3.36 -6.53
C ASP A 35 0.67 2.30 -6.54
N PRO A 36 1.02 1.01 -6.76
CA PRO A 36 0.07 -0.10 -6.66
C PRO A 36 -0.44 -0.33 -5.23
N ARG A 37 -1.76 -0.34 -5.03
CA ARG A 37 -2.36 -0.55 -3.70
C ARG A 37 -3.00 -1.93 -3.56
N LEU A 38 -2.59 -2.69 -2.56
CA LEU A 38 -3.20 -3.98 -2.22
C LEU A 38 -4.50 -3.74 -1.44
N VAL A 39 -5.63 -4.15 -2.01
CA VAL A 39 -6.96 -3.96 -1.40
C VAL A 39 -7.29 -5.10 -0.45
N GLU A 40 -7.12 -6.32 -0.91
CA GLU A 40 -7.36 -7.53 -0.14
C GLU A 40 -6.49 -8.66 -0.68
N SER A 41 -6.21 -9.63 0.18
CA SER A 41 -5.45 -10.82 -0.18
C SER A 41 -5.89 -12.00 0.67
N ALA A 42 -5.94 -13.19 0.09
CA ALA A 42 -6.19 -14.44 0.79
C ALA A 42 -5.21 -15.52 0.35
N PRO A 43 -4.67 -16.33 1.27
CA PRO A 43 -3.88 -17.49 0.90
C PRO A 43 -4.76 -18.48 0.14
N MET A 44 -4.21 -19.08 -0.91
CA MET A 44 -4.87 -20.14 -1.66
C MET A 44 -4.52 -21.50 -1.08
N THR A 45 -5.53 -22.22 -0.62
CA THR A 45 -5.37 -23.60 -0.15
C THR A 45 -5.24 -24.54 -1.34
N ILE A 46 -4.11 -25.22 -1.43
CA ILE A 46 -3.87 -26.25 -2.45
C ILE A 46 -4.32 -27.60 -1.90
N THR A 47 -5.45 -28.10 -2.39
CA THR A 47 -6.07 -29.35 -1.90
C THR A 47 -5.64 -30.58 -2.70
N ALA A 48 -5.25 -30.41 -3.96
CA ALA A 48 -4.79 -31.50 -4.81
C ALA A 48 -3.35 -31.91 -4.43
N GLU A 49 -3.18 -33.14 -3.95
CA GLU A 49 -1.89 -33.66 -3.48
C GLU A 49 -0.82 -33.68 -4.59
N GLU A 50 -1.21 -33.98 -5.83
CA GLU A 50 -0.28 -33.93 -6.97
C GLU A 50 0.27 -32.52 -7.20
N VAL A 51 -0.59 -31.51 -7.13
CA VAL A 51 -0.21 -30.10 -7.26
C VAL A 51 0.68 -29.69 -6.09
N ALA A 52 0.30 -30.02 -4.86
CA ALA A 52 1.08 -29.74 -3.66
C ALA A 52 2.51 -30.30 -3.74
N ARG A 53 2.66 -31.53 -4.25
CA ARG A 53 3.97 -32.18 -4.45
C ARG A 53 4.83 -31.45 -5.48
N LYS A 54 4.22 -30.95 -6.56
CA LYS A 54 4.93 -30.22 -7.63
C LYS A 54 5.41 -28.84 -7.17
N ILE A 55 4.55 -28.09 -6.48
CA ILE A 55 4.86 -26.72 -6.05
C ILE A 55 5.78 -26.67 -4.82
N GLY A 56 5.82 -27.74 -4.02
CA GLY A 56 6.66 -27.82 -2.84
C GLY A 56 6.32 -26.75 -1.79
N HIS A 57 7.26 -25.83 -1.55
CA HIS A 57 7.14 -24.78 -0.53
C HIS A 57 6.54 -23.46 -1.04
N ILE A 58 6.13 -23.40 -2.31
CA ILE A 58 5.60 -22.17 -2.91
C ILE A 58 4.17 -21.92 -2.39
N GLY A 59 3.97 -20.79 -1.73
CA GLY A 59 2.65 -20.29 -1.35
C GLY A 59 2.01 -19.46 -2.46
N PHE A 60 0.70 -19.64 -2.65
CA PHE A 60 -0.09 -18.88 -3.61
C PHE A 60 -1.10 -17.99 -2.88
N TYR A 61 -1.39 -16.84 -3.46
CA TYR A 61 -2.34 -15.87 -2.92
C TYR A 61 -3.26 -15.37 -4.03
N SER A 62 -4.54 -15.25 -3.70
CA SER A 62 -5.46 -14.41 -4.47
C SER A 62 -5.31 -12.99 -3.94
N ALA A 63 -5.04 -12.03 -4.81
CA ALA A 63 -4.82 -10.64 -4.43
C ALA A 63 -5.57 -9.69 -5.36
N THR A 64 -6.27 -8.72 -4.76
CA THR A 64 -6.95 -7.64 -5.49
C THR A 64 -6.10 -6.38 -5.35
N TYR A 65 -5.55 -5.90 -6.47
CA TYR A 65 -4.81 -4.63 -6.53
C TYR A 65 -5.64 -3.52 -7.16
N ARG A 66 -5.43 -2.29 -6.70
CA ARG A 66 -5.90 -1.07 -7.33
C ARG A 66 -4.72 -0.29 -7.90
N LEU A 67 -4.77 -0.02 -9.20
CA LEU A 67 -3.72 0.66 -9.94
C LEU A 67 -4.26 1.99 -10.48
N PHE A 68 -3.83 3.10 -9.88
CA PHE A 68 -4.24 4.42 -10.32
C PHE A 68 -3.29 4.93 -11.41
N LYS A 69 -3.86 5.43 -12.51
CA LYS A 69 -3.10 6.06 -13.59
C LYS A 69 -3.03 7.56 -13.36
N ILE A 70 -2.10 7.97 -12.51
CA ILE A 70 -1.78 9.38 -12.19
C ILE A 70 -0.26 9.50 -12.31
N ALA A 71 0.22 10.40 -13.17
CA ALA A 71 1.64 10.48 -13.53
C ALA A 71 2.49 11.04 -12.38
N GLU A 72 1.87 11.87 -11.54
CA GLU A 72 2.46 12.61 -10.43
C GLU A 72 2.54 11.79 -9.13
N LEU A 73 2.13 10.51 -9.16
CA LEU A 73 2.31 9.63 -8.00
C LEU A 73 3.79 9.32 -7.81
N GLU A 74 4.27 9.59 -6.60
CA GLU A 74 5.64 9.41 -6.18
C GLU A 74 5.88 7.96 -5.77
N ASN A 75 7.14 7.52 -5.74
CA ASN A 75 7.47 6.15 -5.32
C ASN A 75 7.38 5.96 -3.79
N ALA A 76 7.52 7.04 -3.03
CA ALA A 76 7.47 7.06 -1.57
C ALA A 76 6.21 7.81 -1.10
N CYS A 77 5.78 7.53 0.12
CA CYS A 77 4.70 8.26 0.76
C CYS A 77 5.22 9.58 1.32
N GLU A 78 5.16 10.64 0.53
CA GLU A 78 5.56 11.97 1.00
C GLU A 78 4.45 12.62 1.83
N ASP A 79 4.84 13.31 2.90
CA ASP A 79 3.96 14.05 3.80
C ASP A 79 3.91 15.53 3.42
N TYR A 80 2.70 16.05 3.31
CA TYR A 80 2.42 17.47 3.06
C TYR A 80 1.44 18.04 4.11
N GLY A 81 1.24 17.34 5.24
CA GLY A 81 0.31 17.74 6.30
C GLY A 81 -1.16 17.63 5.88
N GLN A 82 -1.47 16.71 4.97
CA GLN A 82 -2.77 16.60 4.35
C GLN A 82 -3.71 15.66 5.10
N ALA A 83 -5.01 15.94 5.02
CA ALA A 83 -6.05 15.05 5.52
C ALA A 83 -7.28 15.09 4.62
N VAL A 84 -8.12 14.06 4.73
CA VAL A 84 -9.39 13.96 4.02
C VAL A 84 -10.52 13.62 4.99
N VAL A 85 -11.74 14.01 4.66
CA VAL A 85 -12.95 13.61 5.38
C VAL A 85 -13.87 12.90 4.39
N TYR A 86 -14.18 11.63 4.66
CA TYR A 86 -15.10 10.88 3.82
C TYR A 86 -16.54 11.32 4.06
N ARG A 87 -17.29 11.65 3.00
CA ARG A 87 -18.67 12.15 3.11
C ARG A 87 -19.71 11.05 3.32
N GLY A 88 -19.37 9.79 3.06
CA GLY A 88 -20.32 8.68 3.13
C GLY A 88 -21.20 8.53 1.90
N SER A 89 -20.80 9.11 0.76
CA SER A 89 -21.65 9.18 -0.44
C SER A 89 -21.35 8.12 -1.50
N VAL A 90 -20.38 7.23 -1.30
CA VAL A 90 -20.16 6.09 -2.22
C VAL A 90 -21.25 5.03 -1.97
N PRO A 91 -22.00 4.59 -3.01
CA PRO A 91 -23.03 3.57 -2.86
C PRO A 91 -22.50 2.28 -2.24
N GLY A 92 -23.22 1.73 -1.25
CA GLY A 92 -22.82 0.52 -0.52
C GLY A 92 -21.73 0.74 0.54
N HIS A 93 -21.20 1.95 0.67
CA HIS A 93 -20.08 2.29 1.55
C HIS A 93 -20.39 3.51 2.42
N ALA A 94 -21.62 3.65 2.92
CA ALA A 94 -22.04 4.87 3.63
C ALA A 94 -21.20 5.17 4.88
N GLU A 95 -20.86 4.16 5.67
CA GLU A 95 -20.18 4.34 6.96
C GLU A 95 -18.66 4.49 6.85
N ARG A 96 -18.05 3.80 5.88
CA ARG A 96 -16.60 3.83 5.65
C ARG A 96 -16.24 3.45 4.22
N LEU A 97 -15.15 4.02 3.72
CA LEU A 97 -14.49 3.59 2.50
C LEU A 97 -13.18 2.87 2.83
N VAL A 98 -13.02 1.64 2.34
CA VAL A 98 -11.75 0.93 2.35
C VAL A 98 -11.08 1.19 1.00
N LEU A 99 -10.08 2.05 0.97
CA LEU A 99 -9.33 2.33 -0.25
C LEU A 99 -8.38 1.16 -0.56
N ASP A 100 -7.67 0.71 0.47
CA ASP A 100 -6.73 -0.41 0.46
C ASP A 100 -6.55 -0.97 1.89
N GLN A 101 -5.63 -1.93 2.09
CA GLN A 101 -5.40 -2.56 3.40
C GLN A 101 -4.98 -1.58 4.52
N GLN A 102 -4.45 -0.41 4.19
CA GLN A 102 -3.93 0.57 5.16
C GLN A 102 -4.86 1.78 5.33
N HIS A 103 -5.73 2.04 4.36
CA HIS A 103 -6.57 3.25 4.32
C HIS A 103 -8.06 2.90 4.48
N VAL A 104 -8.52 2.91 5.73
CA VAL A 104 -9.92 2.75 6.10
C VAL A 104 -10.45 4.08 6.63
N MET A 105 -11.24 4.78 5.83
CA MET A 105 -11.73 6.12 6.13
C MET A 105 -13.19 6.08 6.57
N GLU A 106 -13.43 6.45 7.83
CA GLU A 106 -14.77 6.54 8.43
C GLU A 106 -15.47 7.84 8.00
N ARG A 107 -16.78 7.77 7.82
CA ARG A 107 -17.60 8.92 7.46
C ARG A 107 -17.48 10.05 8.49
N GLY A 108 -17.26 11.27 8.02
CA GLY A 108 -17.26 12.49 8.86
C GLY A 108 -16.03 12.65 9.75
N LYS A 109 -15.06 11.74 9.68
CA LYS A 109 -13.83 11.79 10.46
C LYS A 109 -12.65 12.21 9.58
N ALA A 110 -11.87 13.17 10.06
CA ALA A 110 -10.61 13.53 9.42
C ALA A 110 -9.62 12.35 9.49
N PHE A 111 -9.04 12.01 8.35
CA PHE A 111 -8.08 10.95 8.18
C PHE A 111 -6.81 11.52 7.53
N PRO A 112 -5.67 11.55 8.24
CA PRO A 112 -4.39 11.99 7.68
C PRO A 112 -3.96 11.09 6.52
N VAL A 113 -3.43 11.69 5.46
CA VAL A 113 -3.01 10.96 4.25
C VAL A 113 -1.69 11.50 3.72
N CYS A 114 -0.91 10.63 3.09
CA CYS A 114 0.24 11.04 2.29
C CYS A 114 -0.21 11.70 0.96
N GLY A 115 0.71 12.39 0.30
CA GLY A 115 0.47 13.08 -0.97
C GLY A 115 -0.10 12.16 -2.06
N ASN A 116 0.39 10.93 -2.17
CA ASN A 116 -0.14 9.96 -3.13
C ASN A 116 -1.61 9.60 -2.85
N THR A 117 -1.95 9.26 -1.60
CA THR A 117 -3.33 8.92 -1.25
C THR A 117 -4.24 10.13 -1.44
N TRP A 118 -3.77 11.34 -1.11
CA TRP A 118 -4.51 12.57 -1.38
C TRP A 118 -4.81 12.71 -2.89
N ARG A 119 -3.82 12.56 -3.77
CA ARG A 119 -4.01 12.59 -5.24
C ARG A 119 -4.94 11.49 -5.73
N MET A 120 -4.82 10.26 -5.23
CA MET A 120 -5.71 9.16 -5.61
C MET A 120 -7.18 9.47 -5.31
N LEU A 121 -7.44 10.20 -4.23
CA LEU A 121 -8.79 10.62 -3.86
C LEU A 121 -9.23 11.88 -4.63
N HIS A 122 -8.35 12.87 -4.75
CA HIS A 122 -8.66 14.18 -5.34
C HIS A 122 -8.70 14.17 -6.87
N ASP A 123 -7.78 13.46 -7.53
CA ASP A 123 -7.59 13.52 -8.98
C ASP A 123 -8.35 12.41 -9.72
N THR A 124 -9.32 11.77 -9.06
CA THR A 124 -10.11 10.67 -9.62
C THR A 124 -11.59 10.81 -9.30
N ARG A 125 -12.40 9.83 -9.72
CA ARG A 125 -13.83 9.76 -9.40
C ARG A 125 -14.14 9.82 -7.89
N PHE A 126 -13.16 9.62 -7.01
CA PHE A 126 -13.39 9.70 -5.58
C PHE A 126 -13.60 11.13 -5.08
N ALA A 127 -13.18 12.15 -5.83
CA ALA A 127 -13.11 13.53 -5.36
C ALA A 127 -14.44 14.06 -4.81
N GLU A 128 -15.56 13.74 -5.47
CA GLU A 128 -16.89 14.20 -5.05
C GLU A 128 -17.35 13.63 -3.70
N HIS A 129 -16.70 12.56 -3.23
CA HIS A 129 -17.02 11.85 -2.01
C HIS A 129 -16.18 12.28 -0.80
N PHE A 130 -15.27 13.24 -0.96
CA PHE A 130 -14.36 13.68 0.09
C PHE A 130 -14.33 15.19 0.24
N ASP A 131 -14.11 15.64 1.47
CA ASP A 131 -13.59 16.97 1.77
C ASP A 131 -12.07 16.88 1.96
N PHE A 132 -11.34 17.88 1.48
CA PHE A 132 -9.89 17.89 1.48
C PHE A 132 -9.36 19.00 2.39
N ILE A 133 -8.33 18.68 3.18
CA ILE A 133 -7.68 19.58 4.13
C ILE A 133 -6.19 19.64 3.79
N GLY A 134 -5.64 20.85 3.69
CA GLY A 134 -4.25 21.09 3.32
C GLY A 134 -4.05 21.23 1.80
N ASN A 135 -2.78 21.37 1.40
CA ASN A 135 -2.34 21.50 0.02
C ASN A 135 -0.97 20.80 -0.16
N GLN A 136 -0.29 21.01 -1.29
CA GLN A 136 1.02 20.40 -1.58
C GLN A 136 2.18 21.42 -1.50
N ASP A 137 1.98 22.57 -0.87
CA ASP A 137 2.94 23.67 -0.92
C ASP A 137 4.15 23.46 0.01
N THR A 138 3.96 22.69 1.09
CA THR A 138 5.00 22.46 2.11
C THR A 138 5.22 20.97 2.32
N HIS A 139 6.41 20.48 1.95
CA HIS A 139 6.84 19.11 2.18
C HIS A 139 7.37 18.93 3.60
N LEU A 140 6.86 17.91 4.31
CA LEU A 140 7.19 17.60 5.70
C LEU A 140 8.09 16.36 5.84
N GLY A 141 8.49 15.76 4.71
CA GLY A 141 9.31 14.54 4.67
C GLY A 141 8.47 13.28 4.43
N ILE A 142 8.91 12.16 4.98
CA ILE A 142 8.22 10.87 4.81
C ILE A 142 7.03 10.78 5.76
N PHE A 143 5.88 10.39 5.21
CA PHE A 143 4.67 10.15 5.97
C PHE A 143 4.87 9.00 6.96
N GLU A 144 4.47 9.23 8.22
CA GLU A 144 4.65 8.28 9.31
C GLU A 144 3.95 6.94 8.99
N GLY A 145 4.63 5.83 9.27
CA GLY A 145 4.06 4.49 9.04
C GLY A 145 4.21 3.93 7.62
N CYS A 146 4.80 4.67 6.67
CA CYS A 146 5.11 4.16 5.33
C CYS A 146 6.44 3.37 5.21
N GLY A 147 7.05 2.98 6.34
CA GLY A 147 8.13 1.98 6.37
C GLY A 147 9.48 2.42 5.77
N THR A 148 9.63 3.68 5.37
CA THR A 148 10.91 4.23 4.89
C THR A 148 11.58 4.97 6.04
N ALA A 149 12.62 4.36 6.62
CA ALA A 149 13.45 5.02 7.62
C ALA A 149 14.48 5.96 6.94
N LEU A 150 14.82 7.07 7.59
CA LEU A 150 15.94 7.93 7.18
C LEU A 150 17.23 7.09 7.12
N PRO A 151 17.87 6.94 5.95
CA PRO A 151 19.02 6.04 5.79
C PRO A 151 20.34 6.68 6.22
N PHE A 152 20.33 7.97 6.56
CA PHE A 152 21.51 8.73 6.94
C PHE A 152 21.59 8.84 8.46
N ALA A 153 22.77 8.58 9.01
CA ALA A 153 23.03 8.87 10.42
C ALA A 153 22.86 10.38 10.62
N ALA A 154 21.87 10.76 11.44
CA ALA A 154 21.91 12.08 12.04
C ALA A 154 23.11 12.10 12.99
N ASP A 155 24.02 13.07 12.84
CA ASP A 155 24.98 13.35 13.91
C ASP A 155 24.16 13.57 15.17
N ALA A 156 24.31 12.65 16.13
CA ALA A 156 23.62 12.70 17.39
C ALA A 156 23.88 14.08 18.00
N ALA A 157 22.82 14.87 18.18
CA ALA A 157 22.89 16.02 19.07
C ALA A 157 23.45 15.52 20.41
N PRO A 158 24.39 16.26 21.04
CA PRO A 158 25.08 15.75 22.21
C PRO A 158 24.07 15.38 23.29
N GLU A 159 24.20 14.15 23.78
CA GLU A 159 23.49 13.71 24.99
C GLU A 159 23.71 14.77 26.07
N ALA A 160 22.64 15.46 26.45
CA ALA A 160 22.62 16.22 27.67
C ALA A 160 22.82 15.22 28.80
N GLY A 161 24.06 15.10 29.27
CA GLY A 161 24.43 14.23 30.38
C GLY A 161 23.56 14.54 31.60
N ALA A 162 22.63 13.65 31.89
CA ALA A 162 22.04 13.53 33.21
C ALA A 162 23.03 12.77 34.09
N GLY A 163 24.04 13.49 34.54
CA GLY A 163 24.93 13.04 35.61
C GLY A 163 24.13 12.81 36.90
N GLY A 164 24.30 11.60 37.43
CA GLY A 164 24.12 11.12 38.80
C GLY A 164 23.42 11.98 39.86
N GLY A 165 22.47 11.35 40.57
CA GLY A 165 22.07 11.80 41.89
C GLY A 165 20.83 11.11 42.43
N SER A 166 20.99 9.92 43.01
CA SER A 166 20.07 9.42 44.05
C SER A 166 20.24 10.30 45.29
N CYS A 167 19.13 10.80 45.87
CA CYS A 167 18.94 10.91 47.33
C CYS A 167 17.55 11.50 47.70
N CYS A 168 16.87 10.76 48.57
CA CYS A 168 15.73 11.07 49.47
C CYS A 168 14.39 11.48 48.85
#